data_AF-A0A2D6SWD9-F1
#
_entry.id   AF-A0A2D6SWD9-F1
#
_cell.length_a   1.000
_cell.length_b   1.000
_cell.length_c   1.000
_cell.angle_alpha   90.00
_cell.angle_beta   90.00
_cell.angle_gamma   90.00
#
_symmetry.space_group_name_H-M   'P 1'
#
loop_
_entity.id
_entity.type
_entity.pdbx_description
1 polymer ?
#
loop_
_entity_poly.entity_id
_entity_poly.type
_entity_poly.pdbx_seq_one_letter_code
_entity_poly.pdbx_strand_id
1 'polypeptide(L)'
;MDVLSTMKVMLHGIERRADGLMCLTVAIGNESPRSYLASFDGSHDGCESSETDEELFFALSDLAFKRFGNCVVYQMEVMGILGAFDRGEQLPEMPVQLGTTSFCTLRPNLLRLAWNKFKVLLWRMGIYRPKSWIHPDYRNVE
;
A
#
# COMPACT_ATOMS: atom_id res chain seq x y z
N MET A 1 -19.77 -2.94 28.07
CA MET A 1 -19.78 -3.84 26.91
C MET A 1 -18.72 -3.37 25.94
N ASP A 2 -17.70 -4.20 25.78
CA ASP A 2 -16.60 -4.20 24.79
C ASP A 2 -15.85 -2.91 24.46
N VAL A 3 -14.96 -2.53 25.39
CA VAL A 3 -13.88 -1.51 25.20
C VAL A 3 -12.69 -2.06 24.40
N LEU A 4 -12.84 -3.24 23.79
CA LEU A 4 -11.89 -3.82 22.84
C LEU A 4 -12.54 -3.95 21.44
N SER A 5 -13.35 -2.96 21.02
CA SER A 5 -13.68 -2.84 19.60
C SER A 5 -12.36 -2.67 18.86
N THR A 6 -11.88 -3.76 18.27
CA THR A 6 -10.67 -3.77 17.48
C THR A 6 -10.88 -2.69 16.42
N MET A 7 -10.07 -1.62 16.41
CA MET A 7 -10.17 -0.58 15.38
C MET A 7 -9.91 -1.26 14.03
N LYS A 8 -10.99 -1.52 13.29
CA LYS A 8 -11.00 -2.16 11.97
C LYS A 8 -11.12 -1.09 10.91
N VAL A 9 -10.43 -1.27 9.79
CA VAL A 9 -10.62 -0.44 8.61
C VAL A 9 -11.43 -1.28 7.63
N MET A 10 -12.56 -0.76 7.16
CA MET A 10 -13.46 -1.43 6.23
C MET A 10 -13.55 -0.62 4.96
N LEU A 11 -13.25 -1.22 3.82
CA LEU A 11 -13.51 -0.66 2.51
C LEU A 11 -14.87 -1.17 2.03
N HIS A 12 -15.82 -0.24 1.88
CA HIS A 12 -17.21 -0.53 1.50
C HIS A 12 -17.45 -0.53 0.00
N GLY A 13 -16.66 0.22 -0.75
CA GLY A 13 -16.85 0.33 -2.20
C GLY A 13 -15.81 1.21 -2.86
N ILE A 14 -15.71 1.04 -4.17
CA ILE A 14 -14.84 1.80 -5.06
C ILE A 14 -15.67 2.20 -6.27
N GLU A 15 -15.67 3.48 -6.59
CA GLU A 15 -16.38 4.00 -7.75
C GLU A 15 -15.41 4.81 -8.62
N ARG A 16 -15.52 4.69 -9.94
CA ARG A 16 -14.77 5.55 -10.86
C ARG A 16 -15.59 6.81 -11.13
N ARG A 17 -14.99 7.97 -10.91
CA ARG A 17 -15.60 9.28 -11.19
C ARG A 17 -15.35 9.70 -12.63
N ALA A 18 -16.13 10.68 -13.10
CA ALA A 18 -16.05 11.20 -14.46
C ALA A 18 -14.73 11.91 -14.79
N ASP A 19 -13.99 12.36 -13.77
CA ASP A 19 -12.66 12.98 -13.87
C ASP A 19 -11.52 11.94 -13.98
N GLY A 20 -11.84 10.65 -13.97
CA GLY A 20 -10.86 9.56 -14.01
C GLY A 20 -10.29 9.17 -12.65
N LEU A 21 -10.64 9.90 -11.57
CA LEU A 21 -10.25 9.54 -10.21
C LEU A 21 -11.12 8.42 -9.65
N MET A 22 -10.61 7.74 -8.65
CA MET A 22 -11.33 6.71 -7.90
C MET A 22 -11.83 7.28 -6.58
N CYS A 23 -13.06 6.91 -6.21
CA CYS A 23 -13.68 7.26 -4.95
C CYS A 23 -13.76 6.01 -4.08
N LEU A 24 -13.05 6.02 -2.96
CA LEU A 24 -13.01 4.96 -1.96
C LEU A 24 -13.99 5.28 -0.84
N THR A 25 -14.92 4.38 -0.54
CA THR A 25 -15.78 4.52 0.65
C THR A 25 -15.21 3.69 1.78
N VAL A 26 -14.61 4.33 2.80
CA VAL A 26 -13.87 3.68 3.89
C VAL A 26 -14.47 4.03 5.24
N ALA A 27 -14.66 3.04 6.11
CA ALA A 27 -14.99 3.23 7.52
C ALA A 27 -13.79 2.85 8.40
N ILE A 28 -13.45 3.71 9.36
CA ILE A 28 -12.32 3.51 10.27
C ILE A 28 -12.85 3.39 11.70
N GLY A 29 -12.60 2.26 12.35
CA GLY A 29 -13.08 1.97 13.70
C GLY A 29 -14.62 1.89 13.74
N ASN A 30 -15.23 2.73 14.57
CA ASN A 30 -16.68 2.81 14.75
C ASN A 30 -17.29 4.03 14.02
N GLU A 31 -16.52 4.71 13.17
CA GLU A 31 -17.00 5.85 12.40
C GLU A 31 -17.88 5.42 11.23
N SER A 32 -18.80 6.30 10.82
CA SER A 32 -19.57 6.11 9.58
C SER A 32 -18.64 6.10 8.37
N PRO A 33 -18.93 5.31 7.32
CA PRO A 33 -18.13 5.31 6.11
C PRO A 33 -18.03 6.71 5.50
N ARG A 34 -16.83 7.11 5.09
CA ARG A 34 -16.54 8.37 4.40
C ARG A 34 -15.92 8.09 3.04
N SER A 35 -16.15 9.02 2.12
CA SER A 35 -15.59 8.96 0.78
C SER A 35 -14.25 9.68 0.73
N TYR A 36 -13.25 9.02 0.17
CA TYR A 36 -11.90 9.52 -0.03
C TYR A 36 -11.52 9.38 -1.49
N LEU A 37 -10.73 10.33 -2.00
CA LEU A 37 -10.23 10.26 -3.36
C LEU A 37 -8.97 9.40 -3.42
N ALA A 38 -8.80 8.71 -4.54
CA ALA A 38 -7.58 7.98 -4.86
C ALA A 38 -7.30 8.06 -6.37
N SER A 39 -6.01 8.07 -6.71
CA SER A 39 -5.51 7.85 -8.06
C SER A 39 -4.65 6.60 -8.07
N PHE A 40 -4.63 5.94 -9.22
CA PHE A 40 -3.76 4.81 -9.48
C PHE A 40 -3.06 5.05 -10.81
N ASP A 41 -1.74 4.98 -10.79
CA ASP A 41 -0.90 5.03 -11.98
C ASP A 41 -0.16 3.70 -12.12
N GLY A 42 -0.64 2.89 -13.07
CA GLY A 42 -0.01 1.66 -13.53
C GLY A 42 0.50 1.77 -14.96
N SER A 43 0.72 2.98 -15.48
CA SER A 43 1.11 3.21 -16.88
C SER A 43 2.54 2.75 -17.21
N HIS A 44 3.36 2.50 -16.20
CA HIS A 44 4.73 2.01 -16.35
C HIS A 44 4.86 0.55 -15.92
N ASP A 45 5.27 -0.31 -16.85
CA ASP A 45 5.59 -1.72 -16.61
C ASP A 45 6.60 -1.85 -15.45
N GLY A 46 6.11 -2.28 -14.29
CA GLY A 46 6.91 -2.50 -13.08
C GLY A 46 6.91 -1.38 -12.05
N CYS A 47 6.18 -0.28 -12.28
CA CYS A 47 5.98 0.78 -11.28
C CYS A 47 4.49 1.07 -11.12
N GLU A 48 3.85 0.38 -10.17
CA GLU A 48 2.50 0.72 -9.72
C GLU A 48 2.60 1.72 -8.57
N SER A 49 1.90 2.84 -8.71
CA SER A 49 1.78 3.82 -7.63
C SER A 49 0.31 4.16 -7.40
N SER A 50 -0.06 4.36 -6.14
CA SER A 50 -1.37 4.87 -5.77
C SER A 50 -1.20 6.06 -4.86
N GLU A 51 -1.91 7.14 -5.15
CA GLU A 51 -2.05 8.26 -4.23
C GLU A 51 -3.46 8.23 -3.67
N THR A 52 -3.56 8.29 -2.34
CA THR A 52 -4.84 8.43 -1.64
C THR A 52 -4.90 9.81 -1.02
N ASP A 53 -6.11 10.28 -0.76
CA ASP A 53 -6.37 11.50 -0.01
C ASP A 53 -5.52 11.58 1.27
N GLU A 54 -5.00 12.78 1.56
CA GLU A 54 -4.10 13.00 2.70
C GLU A 54 -4.76 12.61 4.01
N GLU A 55 -6.05 12.90 4.17
CA GLU A 55 -6.83 12.53 5.35
C GLU A 55 -6.85 11.01 5.57
N LEU A 56 -7.07 10.24 4.50
CA LEU A 56 -7.05 8.77 4.57
C LEU A 56 -5.65 8.25 4.87
N PHE A 57 -4.62 8.82 4.24
CA PHE A 57 -3.23 8.44 4.48
C PHE A 57 -2.81 8.64 5.95
N PHE A 58 -3.13 9.80 6.52
CA PHE A 58 -2.83 10.10 7.92
C PHE A 58 -3.65 9.21 8.86
N ALA A 59 -4.93 9.00 8.58
CA ALA A 59 -5.78 8.14 9.40
C ALA A 59 -5.28 6.68 9.43
N LEU A 60 -4.85 6.13 8.29
CA LEU A 60 -4.25 4.79 8.21
C LEU A 60 -2.89 4.72 8.92
N SER A 61 -2.09 5.79 8.81
CA SER A 61 -0.78 5.89 9.48
C SER A 61 -0.91 5.93 10.99
N ASP A 62 -1.84 6.73 11.51
CA ASP A 62 -2.15 6.82 12.94
C ASP A 62 -2.68 5.49 13.49
N LEU A 63 -3.52 4.80 12.72
CA LEU A 63 -4.06 3.50 13.10
C LEU A 63 -2.98 2.43 13.13
N ALA A 64 -2.06 2.43 12.16
CA ALA A 64 -0.90 1.55 12.16
C ALA A 64 0.00 1.82 13.37
N PHE A 65 0.30 3.09 13.67
CA PHE A 65 1.09 3.48 14.83
C PHE A 65 0.45 3.00 16.15
N LYS A 66 -0.85 3.23 16.35
CA LYS A 66 -1.61 2.80 17.55
C LYS A 66 -1.63 1.28 17.74
N ARG A 67 -1.53 0.50 16.67
CA ARG A 67 -1.52 -0.97 16.71
C ARG A 67 -0.11 -1.58 16.75
N PHE A 68 0.95 -0.77 16.86
CA PHE A 68 2.34 -1.21 16.61
C PHE A 68 2.50 -1.94 15.26
N GLY A 69 1.65 -1.59 14.30
CA GLY A 69 1.59 -2.19 12.96
C GLY A 69 2.37 -1.37 11.94
N ASN A 70 2.55 -1.94 10.75
CA ASN A 70 3.20 -1.26 9.64
C ASN A 70 2.13 -0.63 8.72
N CYS A 71 2.15 0.70 8.57
CA CYS A 71 1.24 1.45 7.68
C CYS A 71 1.34 0.96 6.22
N VAL A 72 2.52 0.49 5.82
CA VAL A 72 2.78 -0.08 4.49
C VAL A 72 1.83 -1.23 4.17
N VAL A 73 1.36 -2.00 5.16
CA VAL A 73 0.39 -3.07 4.91
C VAL A 73 -0.90 -2.48 4.36
N TYR A 74 -1.51 -1.51 5.05
CA TYR A 74 -2.75 -0.88 4.59
C TYR A 74 -2.58 -0.23 3.22
N GLN A 75 -1.46 0.45 2.99
CA GLN A 75 -1.17 1.09 1.70
C GLN A 75 -1.04 0.08 0.56
N MET A 76 -0.31 -1.01 0.75
CA MET A 76 -0.19 -2.05 -0.28
C MET A 76 -1.51 -2.74 -0.57
N GLU A 77 -2.36 -2.93 0.44
CA GLU A 77 -3.69 -3.52 0.25
C GLU A 77 -4.61 -2.60 -0.55
N VAL A 78 -4.65 -1.32 -0.19
CA VAL A 78 -5.41 -0.31 -0.93
C VAL A 78 -4.89 -0.21 -2.36
N MET A 79 -3.57 -0.13 -2.56
CA MET A 79 -2.94 -0.08 -3.88
C MET A 79 -3.29 -1.31 -4.73
N GLY A 80 -3.21 -2.52 -4.16
CA GLY A 80 -3.54 -3.76 -4.88
C GLY A 80 -5.02 -3.83 -5.28
N ILE A 81 -5.93 -3.39 -4.42
CA ILE A 81 -7.35 -3.35 -4.73
C ILE A 81 -7.65 -2.28 -5.80
N LEU A 82 -7.03 -1.09 -5.70
CA LEU A 82 -7.15 -0.03 -6.71
C LEU A 82 -6.63 -0.49 -8.08
N GLY A 83 -5.48 -1.17 -8.12
CA GLY A 83 -4.92 -1.71 -9.35
C GLY A 83 -5.79 -2.80 -9.98
N ALA A 84 -6.35 -3.71 -9.16
CA ALA A 84 -7.32 -4.69 -9.64
C ALA A 84 -8.59 -4.04 -10.20
N PHE A 85 -9.09 -3.00 -9.53
CA PHE A 85 -10.23 -2.21 -10.02
C PHE A 85 -9.89 -1.47 -11.32
N ASP A 86 -8.66 -0.96 -11.46
CA ASP A 86 -8.22 -0.27 -12.66
C ASP A 86 -8.19 -1.18 -13.89
N ARG A 87 -7.68 -2.39 -13.71
CA ARG A 87 -7.58 -3.42 -14.76
C ARG A 87 -8.89 -4.15 -15.05
N GLY A 88 -9.96 -3.86 -14.30
CA GLY A 88 -11.25 -4.56 -14.41
C GLY A 88 -11.19 -6.02 -13.95
N GLU A 89 -10.26 -6.33 -13.05
CA GLU A 89 -10.12 -7.66 -12.45
C GLU A 89 -11.21 -7.93 -11.40
N GLN A 90 -11.33 -9.19 -10.99
CA GLN A 90 -12.28 -9.56 -9.93
C GLN A 90 -11.84 -8.98 -8.59
N LEU A 91 -12.67 -8.12 -8.02
CA LEU A 91 -12.46 -7.56 -6.69
C LEU A 91 -12.88 -8.53 -5.57
N PRO A 92 -12.30 -8.38 -4.36
CA PRO A 92 -12.84 -9.05 -3.17
C PRO A 92 -14.29 -8.62 -2.92
N GLU A 93 -15.08 -9.52 -2.32
CA GLU A 93 -16.45 -9.18 -1.91
C GLU A 93 -16.45 -8.03 -0.90
N MET A 94 -17.19 -6.98 -1.21
CA MET A 94 -17.31 -5.78 -0.37
C MET A 94 -18.48 -5.93 0.61
N PRO A 95 -18.37 -5.42 1.87
CA PRO A 95 -17.25 -4.66 2.40
C PRO A 95 -16.08 -5.55 2.82
N VAL A 96 -14.85 -5.15 2.45
CA VAL A 96 -13.62 -5.89 2.79
C VAL A 96 -12.89 -5.22 3.95
N GLN A 97 -12.37 -6.02 4.88
CA GLN A 97 -11.55 -5.52 5.98
C GLN A 97 -10.10 -5.33 5.50
N LEU A 98 -9.55 -4.13 5.68
CA LEU A 98 -8.14 -3.81 5.42
C LEU A 98 -7.26 -4.10 6.65
N GLY A 99 -5.98 -4.36 6.42
CA GLY A 99 -5.00 -4.75 7.43
C GLY A 99 -5.14 -6.21 7.89
N THR A 100 -5.93 -7.00 7.18
CA THR A 100 -5.92 -8.46 7.31
C THR A 100 -4.83 -8.97 6.38
N THR A 101 -3.81 -9.63 6.93
CA THR A 101 -2.59 -10.11 6.23
C THR A 101 -2.81 -10.99 4.98
N SER A 102 -4.04 -11.18 4.51
CA SER A 102 -4.43 -11.93 3.31
C SER A 102 -3.92 -11.35 2.00
N PHE A 103 -3.68 -10.04 1.91
CA PHE A 103 -3.11 -9.42 0.70
C PHE A 103 -1.58 -9.25 0.77
N CYS A 104 -1.00 -9.35 1.96
CA CYS A 104 0.44 -9.49 2.17
C CYS A 104 0.86 -10.97 2.08
N THR A 105 0.60 -11.62 0.94
CA THR A 105 1.08 -13.00 0.68
C THR A 105 2.60 -13.08 0.52
N LEU A 106 3.30 -11.94 0.40
CA LEU A 106 4.75 -11.89 0.54
C LEU A 106 5.12 -12.01 2.03
N ARG A 107 5.09 -13.25 2.56
CA ARG A 107 5.94 -13.59 3.71
C ARG A 107 7.32 -13.03 3.41
N PRO A 108 7.90 -12.16 4.27
CA PRO A 108 9.24 -11.65 4.03
C PRO A 108 10.16 -12.87 3.90
N ASN A 109 10.68 -13.09 2.69
CA ASN A 109 11.58 -14.20 2.46
C ASN A 109 12.81 -13.94 3.36
N LEU A 110 12.95 -14.73 4.43
CA LEU A 110 13.99 -14.54 5.44
C LEU A 110 15.38 -14.50 4.79
N LEU A 111 15.57 -15.24 3.69
CA LEU A 111 16.79 -15.20 2.88
C LEU A 111 17.00 -13.83 2.22
N ARG A 112 15.96 -13.21 1.66
CA ARG A 112 16.05 -11.88 1.02
C ARG A 112 16.30 -10.79 2.06
N LEU A 113 15.74 -10.94 3.26
CA LEU A 113 15.93 -10.01 4.36
C LEU A 113 17.34 -10.11 4.95
N ALA A 114 17.85 -11.34 5.13
CA ALA A 114 19.24 -11.61 5.50
C ALA A 114 20.21 -11.09 4.43
N TRP A 115 19.90 -11.29 3.15
CA TRP A 115 20.71 -10.81 2.03
C TRP A 115 20.78 -9.27 1.97
N ASN A 116 19.65 -8.59 2.21
CA ASN A 116 19.64 -7.13 2.30
C ASN A 116 20.46 -6.63 3.49
N LYS A 117 20.36 -7.26 4.67
CA LYS A 117 21.19 -6.94 5.83
C LYS A 117 22.68 -7.16 5.55
N PHE A 118 23.02 -8.25 4.85
CA PHE A 118 24.39 -8.55 4.45
C PHE A 118 24.94 -7.52 3.45
N LYS A 119 24.15 -7.08 2.46
CA LYS A 119 24.52 -5.98 1.55
C LYS A 119 24.78 -4.66 2.30
N VAL A 120 23.94 -4.33 3.28
CA VAL A 120 24.13 -3.14 4.13
C VAL A 120 25.42 -3.26 4.97
N LEU A 121 25.74 -4.45 5.46
CA LEU A 121 26.99 -4.72 6.19
C LEU A 121 28.22 -4.54 5.27
N LEU A 122 28.19 -5.12 4.07
CA LEU A 122 29.26 -4.95 3.07
C LEU A 122 29.44 -3.49 2.65
N TRP A 123 28.35 -2.71 2.64
CA TRP A 123 28.41 -1.26 2.43
C TRP A 123 29.09 -0.52 3.57
N ARG A 124 28.69 -0.80 4.81
CA ARG A 124 29.33 -0.21 6.00
C ARG A 124 30.83 -0.53 6.10
N MET A 125 31.24 -1.70 5.60
CA MET A 125 32.63 -2.12 5.54
C MET A 125 33.41 -1.53 4.34
N GLY A 126 32.76 -0.78 3.46
CA GLY A 126 33.40 -0.15 2.29
C GLY A 126 33.80 -1.12 1.16
N ILE A 127 33.51 -2.41 1.31
CA ILE A 127 33.80 -3.47 0.32
C ILE A 127 32.83 -3.39 -0.86
N TYR A 128 31.60 -2.96 -0.59
CA TYR A 128 30.56 -2.79 -1.59
C TYR A 128 30.01 -1.38 -1.53
N ARG A 129 30.32 -0.52 -2.49
CA ARG A 129 29.50 0.67 -2.69
C ARG A 129 28.28 0.24 -3.50
N PRO A 130 27.06 0.18 -2.93
CA PRO A 130 25.89 0.11 -3.77
C PRO A 130 26.01 1.32 -4.68
N LYS A 131 26.01 1.10 -5.99
CA LYS A 131 25.71 2.20 -6.90
C LYS A 131 24.45 2.83 -6.32
N SER A 132 24.48 4.15 -6.06
CA SER A 132 23.24 4.92 -5.97
C SER A 132 22.32 4.35 -7.03
N TRP A 133 21.08 4.04 -6.65
CA TRP A 133 20.11 3.37 -7.51
C TRP A 133 19.98 4.20 -8.80
N ILE A 134 20.82 3.89 -9.79
CA ILE A 134 20.71 4.36 -11.15
C ILE A 134 19.77 3.34 -11.72
N HIS A 135 18.51 3.75 -11.81
CA HIS A 135 17.50 3.08 -12.62
C HIS A 135 18.17 2.70 -13.95
N PRO A 136 18.13 1.42 -14.38
CA PRO A 136 18.75 1.02 -15.63
C PRO A 136 17.85 1.49 -16.77
N ASP A 137 17.83 2.80 -17.05
CA ASP A 137 17.52 3.35 -18.37
C ASP A 137 17.89 4.83 -18.62
N TYR A 138 18.78 5.42 -17.83
CA TYR A 138 19.43 6.68 -18.25
C TYR A 138 20.78 6.39 -18.89
N ARG A 139 20.76 5.83 -20.11
CA ARG A 139 21.82 5.90 -21.13
C ARG A 139 21.35 5.18 -22.40
N ASN A 140 20.66 5.92 -23.27
CA ASN A 140 20.85 5.94 -24.72
C ASN A 140 19.87 6.97 -25.33
N VAL A 141 20.12 8.24 -25.03
CA VAL A 141 19.76 9.34 -25.94
C VAL A 141 20.99 10.23 -26.01
N GLU A 142 21.91 9.85 -26.89
CA GLU A 142 22.69 10.70 -27.80
C GLU A 142 23.38 9.81 -28.84
#